data_AF-A0A3M0T2U3-F1
#
_entry.id   AF-A0A3M0T2U3-F1
#
_cell.length_a   1.000
_cell.length_b   1.000
_cell.length_c   1.000
_cell.angle_alpha   90.00
_cell.angle_beta   90.00
_cell.angle_gamma   90.00
#
_symmetry.space_group_name_H-M   'P 1'
#
loop_
_entity.id
_entity.type
_entity.pdbx_description
1 polymer ?
#
loop_
_entity_poly.entity_id
_entity_poly.type
_entity_poly.pdbx_seq_one_letter_code
_entity_poly.pdbx_strand_id
1 'polypeptide(L)'
;MVFENMVALLIAAEKKCPQEVAFKYLDRLGRETEFKRAPVFSWTYEDMQDVLKFRQEGISDEEIASYYGVKASTIVGLFYKKITKTTSIKPRKRGTRAEIQEMLKLSDKGYKPRELANKFHINMRTVYSRIQKSKKKAEVCEGE
;
A
#
# COMPACT_ATOMS: atom_id res chain seq x y z
N MET A 1 -16.41 -30.58 9.74
CA MET A 1 -15.51 -30.14 10.83
C MET A 1 -14.32 -31.05 11.10
N VAL A 2 -14.43 -32.39 11.23
CA VAL A 2 -13.21 -33.23 11.46
C VAL A 2 -12.32 -33.33 10.20
N PHE A 3 -12.94 -33.49 9.04
CA PHE A 3 -12.23 -33.61 7.76
C PHE A 3 -11.48 -32.33 7.37
N GLU A 4 -12.13 -31.16 7.50
CA GLU A 4 -11.52 -29.85 7.21
C GLU A 4 -10.30 -29.58 8.09
N ASN A 5 -10.37 -29.96 9.38
CA ASN A 5 -9.23 -29.82 10.29
C ASN A 5 -8.05 -30.70 9.87
N MET A 6 -8.30 -31.95 9.44
CA MET A 6 -7.21 -32.81 8.96
C MET A 6 -6.58 -32.29 7.68
N VAL A 7 -7.38 -31.79 6.74
CA VAL A 7 -6.88 -31.19 5.49
C VAL A 7 -6.10 -29.90 5.78
N ALA A 8 -6.58 -29.05 6.71
CA ALA A 8 -5.84 -27.87 7.15
C ALA A 8 -4.51 -28.23 7.81
N LEU A 9 -4.43 -29.29 8.61
CA LEU A 9 -3.17 -29.76 9.20
C LEU A 9 -2.18 -30.26 8.14
N LEU A 10 -2.66 -30.97 7.10
CA LEU A 10 -1.82 -31.38 5.96
C LEU A 10 -1.27 -30.17 5.21
N ILE A 11 -2.11 -29.17 4.94
CA ILE A 11 -1.70 -27.93 4.29
C ILE A 11 -0.71 -27.15 5.17
N ALA A 12 -0.93 -27.09 6.49
CA ALA A 12 -0.03 -26.46 7.45
C ALA A 12 1.36 -27.10 7.41
N ALA A 13 1.42 -28.43 7.37
CA ALA A 13 2.68 -29.17 7.25
C ALA A 13 3.38 -28.92 5.89
N GLU A 14 2.63 -28.93 4.78
CA GLU A 14 3.17 -28.69 3.44
C GLU A 14 3.71 -27.26 3.28
N LYS A 15 2.96 -26.27 3.77
CA LYS A 15 3.29 -24.84 3.62
C LYS A 15 4.12 -24.28 4.76
N LYS A 16 4.40 -25.07 5.79
CA LYS A 16 5.08 -24.65 7.03
C LYS A 16 4.42 -23.39 7.63
N CYS A 17 3.10 -23.41 7.72
CA CYS A 17 2.32 -22.32 8.29
C CYS A 17 1.43 -22.82 9.45
N PRO A 18 0.98 -21.92 10.35
CA PRO A 18 0.04 -22.27 11.40
C PRO A 18 -1.29 -22.81 10.84
N GLN A 19 -1.98 -23.62 11.63
CA GLN A 19 -3.23 -24.29 11.24
C GLN A 19 -4.31 -23.28 10.81
N GLU A 20 -4.37 -22.13 11.48
CA GLU A 20 -5.28 -21.02 11.22
C GLU A 20 -5.07 -20.44 9.82
N VAL A 21 -3.81 -20.36 9.37
CA VAL A 21 -3.49 -19.91 8.02
C VAL A 21 -3.85 -20.98 7.00
N ALA A 22 -3.66 -22.25 7.35
CA ALA A 22 -3.96 -23.36 6.45
C ALA A 22 -5.45 -23.47 6.10
N PHE A 23 -6.37 -23.07 7.00
CA PHE A 23 -7.79 -22.95 6.65
C PHE A 23 -8.05 -21.95 5.53
N LYS A 24 -7.25 -20.87 5.43
CA LYS A 24 -7.39 -19.90 4.34
C LYS A 24 -6.93 -20.44 2.99
N TYR A 25 -5.96 -21.34 3.01
CA TYR A 25 -5.59 -22.11 1.83
C TYR A 25 -6.71 -23.10 1.46
N LEU A 26 -7.31 -23.77 2.45
CA LEU A 26 -8.44 -24.68 2.26
C LEU A 26 -9.66 -23.97 1.65
N ASP A 27 -10.01 -22.77 2.12
CA ASP A 27 -11.10 -21.94 1.58
C ASP A 27 -10.90 -21.58 0.09
N ARG A 28 -9.63 -21.52 -0.36
CA ARG A 28 -9.28 -21.21 -1.75
C ARG A 28 -9.28 -22.46 -2.64
N LEU A 29 -8.98 -23.63 -2.07
CA LEU A 29 -8.99 -24.91 -2.78
C LEU A 29 -10.38 -25.26 -3.34
N GLY A 30 -11.45 -24.76 -2.70
CA GLY A 30 -12.81 -24.85 -3.24
C GLY A 30 -13.08 -24.05 -4.52
N ARG A 31 -12.16 -23.16 -4.93
CA ARG A 31 -12.32 -22.26 -6.11
C ARG A 31 -11.24 -22.42 -7.19
N GLU A 32 -10.06 -22.91 -6.87
CA GLU A 32 -8.92 -23.03 -7.80
C GLU A 32 -8.23 -24.39 -7.65
N THR A 33 -7.82 -25.00 -8.76
CA THR A 33 -7.17 -26.32 -8.81
C THR A 33 -5.70 -26.33 -8.36
N GLU A 34 -5.04 -25.17 -8.25
CA GLU A 34 -3.62 -25.06 -7.90
C GLU A 34 -3.32 -23.74 -7.15
N PHE A 35 -2.45 -23.79 -6.13
CA PHE A 35 -1.99 -22.61 -5.39
C PHE A 35 -0.95 -21.78 -6.18
N LYS A 36 -1.35 -21.17 -7.30
CA LYS A 36 -0.42 -20.40 -8.16
C LYS A 36 0.13 -19.13 -7.51
N ARG A 37 -0.55 -18.60 -6.48
CA ARG A 37 -0.14 -17.40 -5.73
C ARG A 37 -0.55 -17.52 -4.27
N ALA A 38 0.21 -16.90 -3.37
CA ALA A 38 -0.20 -16.72 -1.97
C ALA A 38 -1.59 -16.05 -1.89
N PRO A 39 -2.42 -16.40 -0.88
CA PRO A 39 -3.71 -15.75 -0.65
C PRO A 39 -3.56 -14.24 -0.47
N VAL A 40 -4.46 -13.45 -1.07
CA VAL A 40 -4.57 -12.04 -0.73
C VAL A 40 -5.21 -11.96 0.65
N PHE A 41 -4.40 -11.64 1.65
CA PHE A 41 -4.85 -11.66 3.03
C PHE A 41 -5.69 -10.42 3.34
N SER A 42 -7.00 -10.60 3.53
CA SER A 42 -7.83 -9.62 4.24
C SER A 42 -7.66 -9.83 5.73
N TRP A 43 -6.96 -8.91 6.40
CA TRP A 43 -6.71 -8.98 7.84
C TRP A 43 -8.01 -8.85 8.62
N THR A 44 -8.41 -9.91 9.32
CA THR A 44 -9.52 -9.88 10.28
C THR A 44 -9.04 -9.40 11.65
N TYR A 45 -9.98 -9.18 12.57
CA TYR A 45 -9.64 -8.83 13.96
C TYR A 45 -8.88 -9.96 14.65
N GLU A 46 -9.27 -11.21 14.42
CA GLU A 46 -8.63 -12.41 14.97
C GLU A 46 -7.20 -12.55 14.47
N ASP A 47 -6.97 -12.34 13.17
CA ASP A 47 -5.62 -12.36 12.61
C ASP A 47 -4.68 -11.34 13.27
N MET A 48 -5.20 -10.16 13.58
CA MET A 48 -4.42 -9.13 14.28
C MET A 48 -4.10 -9.53 15.73
N GLN A 49 -5.01 -10.25 16.39
CA GLN A 49 -4.77 -10.79 17.74
C GLN A 49 -3.70 -11.88 17.71
N ASP A 50 -3.71 -12.75 16.71
CA ASP A 50 -2.70 -13.81 16.59
C ASP A 50 -1.32 -13.24 16.28
N VAL A 51 -1.22 -12.23 15.40
CA VAL A 51 0.03 -11.49 15.20
C VAL A 51 0.52 -10.82 16.50
N LEU A 52 -0.38 -10.31 17.34
CA LEU A 52 0.00 -9.76 18.66
C LEU A 52 0.53 -10.84 19.60
N LYS A 53 -0.10 -12.02 19.63
CA LYS A 53 0.37 -13.16 20.43
C LYS A 53 1.75 -13.62 19.97
N PHE A 54 1.97 -13.80 18.66
CA PHE A 54 3.27 -14.17 18.12
C PHE A 54 4.37 -13.17 18.49
N ARG A 55 4.06 -11.87 18.49
CA ARG A 55 4.99 -10.85 18.97
C ARG A 55 5.26 -10.93 20.47
N GLN A 56 4.25 -11.25 21.29
CA GLN A 56 4.43 -11.47 22.73
C GLN A 56 5.29 -12.71 23.01
N GLU A 57 5.18 -13.74 22.17
CA GLU A 57 6.01 -14.95 22.19
C GLU A 57 7.43 -14.71 21.66
N GLY A 58 7.75 -13.50 21.18
CA GLY A 58 9.08 -13.11 20.71
C GLY A 58 9.40 -13.51 19.26
N ILE A 59 8.39 -13.94 18.49
CA ILE A 59 8.56 -14.31 17.08
C ILE A 59 8.81 -13.03 16.26
N SER A 60 9.77 -13.10 15.34
CA SER A 60 10.14 -11.95 14.52
C SER A 60 9.07 -11.60 13.48
N ASP A 61 8.99 -10.33 13.09
CA ASP A 61 8.07 -9.88 12.04
C ASP A 61 8.32 -10.58 10.69
N GLU A 62 9.55 -11.05 10.45
CA GLU A 62 9.93 -11.82 9.25
C GLU A 62 9.34 -13.23 9.28
N GLU A 63 9.44 -13.93 10.40
CA GLU A 63 8.85 -15.26 10.60
C GLU A 63 7.32 -15.21 10.55
N ILE A 64 6.71 -14.23 11.23
CA ILE A 64 5.27 -14.00 11.17
C ILE A 64 4.84 -13.73 9.73
N ALA A 65 5.58 -12.90 9.00
CA ALA A 65 5.27 -12.62 7.60
C ALA A 65 5.35 -13.88 6.72
N SER A 66 6.33 -14.75 6.96
CA SER A 66 6.46 -16.04 6.29
C SER A 66 5.23 -16.93 6.54
N TYR A 67 4.74 -17.00 7.77
CA TYR A 67 3.53 -17.77 8.11
C TYR A 67 2.32 -17.31 7.31
N TYR A 68 2.13 -16.00 7.16
CA TYR A 68 1.02 -15.43 6.42
C TYR A 68 1.28 -15.30 4.91
N GLY A 69 2.47 -15.69 4.42
CA GLY A 69 2.85 -15.55 3.02
C GLY A 69 2.92 -14.09 2.54
N VAL A 70 3.24 -13.16 3.44
CA VAL A 70 3.34 -11.72 3.16
C VAL A 70 4.76 -11.20 3.38
N LYS A 71 4.99 -9.92 3.11
CA LYS A 71 6.27 -9.25 3.44
C LYS A 71 6.26 -8.78 4.89
N ALA A 72 7.41 -8.76 5.56
CA ALA A 72 7.57 -8.21 6.90
C ALA A 72 7.02 -6.78 7.03
N SER A 73 7.18 -5.95 5.99
CA SER A 73 6.59 -4.60 5.92
C SER A 73 5.07 -4.57 6.09
N THR A 74 4.38 -5.63 5.66
CA THR A 74 2.93 -5.77 5.84
C THR A 74 2.58 -5.97 7.31
N ILE A 75 3.32 -6.84 8.01
CA ILE A 75 3.14 -7.10 9.45
C ILE A 75 3.42 -5.85 10.26
N VAL A 76 4.53 -5.16 10.00
CA VAL A 76 4.84 -3.86 10.59
C VAL A 76 3.69 -2.89 10.35
N GLY A 77 3.19 -2.80 9.11
CA GLY A 77 2.11 -1.90 8.73
C GLY A 77 0.75 -2.13 9.42
N LEU A 78 0.50 -3.30 10.01
CA LEU A 78 -0.78 -3.62 10.66
C LEU A 78 -1.08 -2.71 11.85
N PHE A 79 -0.08 -2.49 12.70
CA PHE A 79 -0.24 -1.72 13.93
C PHE A 79 0.07 -0.23 13.73
N TYR A 80 0.88 0.11 12.73
CA TYR A 80 1.17 1.51 12.41
C TYR A 80 -0.08 2.28 11.93
N LYS A 81 -1.02 1.64 11.21
CA LYS A 81 -2.24 2.33 10.73
C LYS A 81 -3.16 2.86 11.84
N LYS A 82 -3.14 2.26 13.04
CA LYS A 82 -3.89 2.78 14.20
C LYS A 82 -3.14 3.91 14.93
N ILE A 83 -1.81 3.87 14.96
CA ILE A 83 -0.98 4.86 15.65
C ILE A 83 -0.85 6.14 14.82
N THR A 84 -0.75 6.06 13.49
CA THR A 84 -0.51 7.25 12.65
C THR A 84 -1.74 8.11 12.36
N LYS A 85 -2.91 7.84 12.97
CA LYS A 85 -4.00 8.83 12.97
C LYS A 85 -3.62 10.09 13.76
N THR A 86 -2.66 10.02 14.68
CA THR A 86 -2.20 11.16 15.49
C THR A 86 -1.11 11.98 14.81
N THR A 87 -0.25 11.38 13.98
CA THR A 87 0.63 12.15 13.09
C THR A 87 -0.17 12.62 11.88
N SER A 88 -0.85 13.74 12.04
CA SER A 88 -1.39 14.53 10.93
C SER A 88 -0.24 14.96 10.02
N ILE A 89 0.20 14.07 9.13
CA ILE A 89 1.06 14.44 8.00
C ILE A 89 0.18 15.37 7.18
N LYS A 90 0.28 16.68 7.42
CA LYS A 90 -0.47 17.69 6.70
C LYS A 90 -0.38 17.36 5.21
N PRO A 91 -1.51 17.23 4.50
CA PRO A 91 -1.49 16.86 3.10
C PRO A 91 -0.60 17.85 2.36
N ARG A 92 0.40 17.35 1.63
CA ARG A 92 1.33 18.20 0.89
C ARG A 92 0.53 19.08 -0.08
N LYS A 93 0.71 20.40 -0.01
CA LYS A 93 0.04 21.37 -0.90
C LYS A 93 0.31 21.01 -2.36
N ARG A 94 -0.75 20.79 -3.15
CA ARG A 94 -0.67 20.34 -4.55
C ARG A 94 -0.81 21.45 -5.59
N GLY A 95 -1.07 22.68 -5.13
CA GLY A 95 -1.44 23.82 -5.98
C GLY A 95 -2.94 23.81 -6.32
N THR A 96 -3.60 24.96 -6.19
CA THR A 96 -4.96 25.17 -6.72
C THR A 96 -4.92 25.32 -8.25
N ARG A 97 -6.09 25.24 -8.91
CA ARG A 97 -6.17 25.40 -10.38
C ARG A 97 -5.63 26.77 -10.83
N ALA A 98 -5.92 27.82 -10.07
CA ALA A 98 -5.44 29.18 -10.34
C ALA A 98 -3.90 29.27 -10.20
N GLU A 99 -3.34 28.74 -9.10
CA GLU A 99 -1.88 28.68 -8.90
C GLU A 99 -1.18 27.93 -10.04
N ILE A 100 -1.77 26.84 -10.53
CA ILE A 100 -1.23 26.07 -11.66
C ILE A 100 -1.25 26.89 -12.96
N GLN A 101 -2.31 27.66 -13.23
CA GLN A 101 -2.36 28.54 -14.40
C GLN A 101 -1.33 29.66 -14.32
N GLU A 102 -1.10 30.25 -13.15
CA GLU A 102 -0.04 31.23 -12.97
C GLU A 102 1.35 30.62 -13.12
N MET A 103 1.58 29.42 -12.58
CA MET A 103 2.83 28.68 -12.76
C MET A 103 3.12 28.39 -14.24
N LEU A 104 2.10 28.10 -15.05
CA LEU A 104 2.25 27.94 -16.49
C LEU A 104 2.66 29.24 -17.17
N LYS A 105 1.93 30.34 -16.91
CA LYS A 105 2.26 31.66 -17.48
C LYS A 105 3.68 32.11 -17.12
N LEU A 106 4.14 31.83 -15.90
CA LEU A 106 5.50 32.13 -15.48
C LEU A 106 6.53 31.16 -16.10
N SER A 107 6.18 29.89 -16.28
CA SER A 107 7.04 28.93 -16.99
C SER A 107 7.28 29.34 -18.44
N ASP A 108 6.27 29.87 -19.12
CA ASP A 108 6.41 30.33 -20.51
C ASP A 108 7.22 31.63 -20.60
N LYS A 109 7.30 32.40 -19.51
CA LYS A 109 8.23 33.54 -19.34
C LYS A 109 9.66 33.12 -18.96
N GLY A 110 9.96 31.83 -18.88
CA GLY A 110 11.31 31.30 -18.63
C GLY A 110 11.69 31.10 -17.15
N TYR A 111 10.74 31.23 -16.21
CA TYR A 111 11.02 30.98 -14.79
C TYR A 111 11.35 29.51 -14.52
N LYS A 112 12.35 29.26 -13.67
CA LYS A 112 12.75 27.88 -13.34
C LYS A 112 11.77 27.24 -12.36
N PRO A 113 11.51 25.92 -12.44
CA PRO A 113 10.63 25.23 -11.49
C PRO A 113 11.02 25.39 -10.02
N ARG A 114 12.31 25.63 -9.73
CA ARG A 114 12.82 25.89 -8.38
C ARG A 114 12.37 27.25 -7.82
N GLU A 115 12.32 28.27 -8.67
CA GLU A 115 11.85 29.62 -8.29
C GLU A 115 10.34 29.61 -8.06
N LEU A 116 9.60 28.90 -8.92
CA LEU A 116 8.16 28.69 -8.77
C LEU A 116 7.82 27.91 -7.49
N ALA A 117 8.60 26.88 -7.16
CA ALA A 117 8.43 26.12 -5.91
C ALA A 117 8.52 27.01 -4.67
N ASN A 118 9.51 27.90 -4.65
CA ASN A 118 9.70 28.86 -3.56
C ASN A 118 8.57 29.89 -3.51
N LYS A 119 8.15 30.43 -4.67
CA LYS A 119 7.11 31.45 -4.78
C LYS A 119 5.72 30.96 -4.34
N PHE A 120 5.36 29.71 -4.69
CA PHE A 120 4.04 29.15 -4.39
C PHE A 120 4.00 28.26 -3.13
N HIS A 121 5.17 28.06 -2.50
CA HIS A 121 5.38 27.11 -1.40
C HIS A 121 4.87 25.69 -1.75
N ILE A 122 5.21 25.24 -2.96
CA ILE A 122 4.84 23.93 -3.49
C ILE A 122 6.13 23.14 -3.75
N ASN A 123 6.12 21.83 -3.51
CA ASN A 123 7.26 20.98 -3.81
C ASN A 123 7.64 21.09 -5.30
N MET A 124 8.93 21.28 -5.60
CA MET A 124 9.46 21.42 -6.96
C MET A 124 9.02 20.28 -7.89
N ARG A 125 9.00 19.02 -7.42
CA ARG A 125 8.54 17.88 -8.21
C ARG A 125 7.06 18.03 -8.59
N THR A 126 6.25 18.53 -7.66
CA THR A 126 4.83 18.81 -7.90
C THR A 126 4.68 19.90 -8.96
N VAL A 127 5.40 21.02 -8.83
CA VAL A 127 5.41 22.11 -9.82
C VAL A 127 5.74 21.60 -11.23
N TYR A 128 6.85 20.87 -11.37
CA TYR A 128 7.27 20.30 -12.65
C TYR A 128 6.18 19.39 -13.26
N SER A 129 5.65 18.45 -12.46
CA SER A 129 4.63 17.51 -12.93
C SER A 129 3.33 18.20 -13.36
N ARG A 130 2.95 19.30 -12.70
CA ARG A 130 1.73 20.06 -13.02
C ARG A 130 1.89 20.86 -14.30
N ILE A 131 3.02 21.53 -14.48
CA ILE A 131 3.32 22.29 -15.69
C ILE A 131 3.31 21.36 -16.91
N GLN A 132 4.04 20.24 -16.82
CA GLN A 132 4.12 19.24 -17.89
C GLN A 132 2.75 18.66 -18.24
N LYS A 133 1.94 18.29 -17.25
CA LYS A 133 0.57 17.77 -17.49
C LYS A 133 -0.33 18.81 -18.16
N SER A 134 -0.22 20.07 -17.79
CA SER A 134 -1.03 21.12 -18.39
C SER A 134 -0.60 21.45 -19.81
N LYS A 135 0.70 21.41 -20.13
CA LYS A 135 1.21 21.54 -21.52
C LYS A 135 0.70 20.39 -22.39
N LYS A 136 0.86 19.15 -21.92
CA LYS A 136 0.31 17.97 -22.61
C LYS A 136 -1.21 18.05 -22.82
N LYS A 137 -1.95 18.60 -21.86
CA LYS A 137 -3.40 18.78 -21.99
C LYS A 137 -3.77 19.85 -23.03
N ALA A 138 -3.00 20.93 -23.14
CA ALA A 138 -3.21 21.95 -24.16
C ALA A 138 -2.94 21.39 -25.57
N GLU A 139 -1.85 20.64 -25.75
CA GLU A 139 -1.50 19.98 -27.01
C GLU A 139 -2.58 18.99 -27.51
N VAL A 140 -3.26 18.31 -26.59
CA VAL A 140 -4.34 17.37 -26.93
C VAL A 140 -5.65 18.08 -27.32
N CYS A 141 -5.91 19.29 -26.79
CA CYS A 141 -7.14 20.05 -27.10
C CYS A 141 -7.02 20.93 -28.35
N GLU A 142 -5.81 21.18 -28.87
CA GLU A 142 -5.59 21.92 -30.13
C GLU A 142 -5.51 20.99 -31.36
N GLY A 143 -5.58 19.67 -31.15
CA GLY A 143 -5.53 18.64 -32.20
C GLY A 143 -6.85 17.93 -32.49
N GLU A 144 -7.97 18.43 -31.96
CA GLU A 144 -9.36 18.01 -32.27
C GLU A 144 -10.11 19.17 -32.95
#